data_AF-A0A562RIY8-F1
#
_entry.id   AF-A0A562RIY8-F1
#
_cell.length_a   1.000
_cell.length_b   1.000
_cell.length_c   1.000
_cell.angle_alpha   90.00
_cell.angle_beta   90.00
_cell.angle_gamma   90.00
#
_symmetry.space_group_name_H-M   'P 1'
#
loop_
_entity.id
_entity.type
_entity.pdbx_description
1 polymer ?
#
loop_
_entity_poly.entity_id
_entity_poly.type
_entity_poly.pdbx_seq_one_letter_code
_entity_poly.pdbx_strand_id
1 'polypeptide(L)'
;MGSIDQAIVEALLAQHIFLLRFAAGEREAVLRILTTMEEELLDRLTFKGRELSEATRADVAALLKECQTVIGDYYDHVTSSSLDGLSGLGQVEAKATAGAIEAAFAAQITPALPTEGYFRALVKNTLIEGAPAADWWRGQNQALQSKFSNAVRQGLAASETNAKIIQRVRRDVMPMARNHAASLVQTSVATVAGEARMETYRRNDDVINGFRQVSTLDSHTTLVCTAYSGKEWDNERQPVGHSLPFVSPKGSAAGCPRHFNCRSLIAPRTKTFKELGLDVPEFRASTKAASGGPVASKLTFDEFLTRKGPAFSDELLGKGRAELWRKGTISLSQLLDQSGRPLTLAELRARYE
;
A
#
# COMPACT_ATOMS: atom_id res chain seq x y z
N MET A 1 16.76 0.59 -19.34
CA MET A 1 16.47 -0.66 -18.61
C MET A 1 17.07 -1.80 -19.42
N GLY A 2 17.94 -2.60 -18.81
CA GLY A 2 18.51 -3.77 -19.45
C GLY A 2 17.45 -4.84 -19.69
N SER A 3 17.74 -5.83 -20.52
CA SER A 3 16.84 -6.95 -20.81
C SER A 3 16.68 -7.91 -19.62
N ILE A 4 17.70 -8.05 -18.77
CA ILE A 4 17.63 -8.79 -17.49
C ILE A 4 16.66 -8.09 -16.53
N ASP A 5 16.86 -6.79 -16.28
CA ASP A 5 15.98 -5.99 -15.43
C ASP A 5 14.52 -6.10 -15.89
N GLN A 6 14.28 -6.02 -17.20
CA GLN A 6 12.95 -6.11 -17.78
C GLN A 6 12.28 -7.45 -17.45
N ALA A 7 13.00 -8.57 -17.60
CA ALA A 7 12.47 -9.89 -17.30
C ALA A 7 12.09 -10.03 -15.82
N ILE A 8 12.91 -9.49 -14.92
CA ILE A 8 12.62 -9.47 -13.48
C ILE A 8 11.38 -8.62 -13.19
N VAL A 9 11.30 -7.41 -13.78
CA VAL A 9 10.13 -6.52 -13.62
C VAL A 9 8.85 -7.21 -14.07
N GLU A 10 8.85 -7.87 -15.23
CA GLU A 10 7.68 -8.59 -15.74
C GLU A 10 7.25 -9.72 -14.79
N ALA A 11 8.20 -10.51 -14.28
CA ALA A 11 7.92 -11.56 -13.31
C ALA A 11 7.38 -11.00 -11.98
N LEU A 12 7.96 -9.91 -11.48
CA LEU A 12 7.50 -9.25 -10.26
C LEU A 12 6.12 -8.61 -10.42
N LEU A 13 5.79 -8.07 -11.59
CA LEU A 13 4.44 -7.56 -11.88
C LEU A 13 3.41 -8.69 -11.90
N ALA A 14 3.75 -9.85 -12.46
CA ALA A 14 2.89 -11.03 -12.40
C ALA A 14 2.68 -11.50 -10.94
N GLN A 15 3.75 -11.57 -10.15
CA GLN A 15 3.67 -11.87 -8.72
C GLN A 15 2.84 -10.83 -7.95
N HIS A 16 2.96 -9.56 -8.31
CA HIS A 16 2.22 -8.47 -7.67
C HIS A 16 0.70 -8.62 -7.85
N ILE A 17 0.23 -9.17 -8.98
CA ILE A 17 -1.19 -9.47 -9.17
C ILE A 17 -1.67 -10.51 -8.15
N PHE A 18 -0.88 -11.55 -7.88
CA PHE A 18 -1.21 -12.53 -6.83
C PHE A 18 -1.21 -11.90 -5.44
N LEU A 19 -0.26 -11.00 -5.18
CA LEU A 19 -0.23 -10.24 -3.91
C LEU A 19 -1.47 -9.37 -3.71
N LEU A 20 -1.95 -8.70 -4.76
CA LEU A 20 -3.18 -7.90 -4.70
C LEU A 20 -4.42 -8.77 -4.45
N ARG A 21 -4.48 -9.98 -5.03
CA ARG A 21 -5.55 -10.96 -4.77
C ARG A 21 -5.50 -11.48 -3.34
N PHE A 22 -4.30 -11.78 -2.85
CA PHE A 22 -4.07 -12.17 -1.46
C PHE A 22 -4.54 -11.07 -0.50
N ALA A 23 -4.12 -9.82 -0.73
CA ALA A 23 -4.57 -8.66 0.05
C ALA A 23 -6.10 -8.48 0.04
N ALA A 24 -6.75 -8.75 -1.09
CA ALA A 24 -8.21 -8.73 -1.17
C ALA A 24 -8.84 -9.82 -0.29
N GLY A 25 -8.29 -11.05 -0.28
CA GLY A 25 -8.74 -12.14 0.58
C GLY A 25 -8.63 -11.81 2.08
N GLU A 26 -7.46 -11.30 2.50
CA GLU A 26 -7.22 -10.85 3.88
C GLU A 26 -8.18 -9.72 4.28
N ARG A 27 -8.44 -8.78 3.36
CA ARG A 27 -9.41 -7.71 3.59
C ARG A 27 -10.81 -8.27 3.82
N GLU A 28 -11.26 -9.20 2.98
CA GLU A 28 -12.58 -9.82 3.15
C GLU A 28 -12.68 -10.57 4.49
N ALA A 29 -11.60 -11.21 4.96
CA ALA A 29 -11.57 -11.86 6.27
C ALA A 29 -11.80 -10.85 7.41
N VAL A 30 -11.07 -9.74 7.41
CA VAL A 30 -11.24 -8.67 8.42
C VAL A 30 -12.62 -8.00 8.31
N LEU A 31 -13.12 -7.76 7.11
CA LEU A 31 -14.44 -7.13 6.91
C LEU A 31 -15.60 -8.01 7.41
N ARG A 32 -15.46 -9.35 7.35
CA ARG A 32 -16.43 -10.27 7.96
C ARG A 32 -16.48 -10.10 9.47
N ILE A 33 -15.31 -10.04 10.13
CA ILE A 33 -15.22 -9.81 11.59
C ILE A 33 -15.90 -8.49 11.97
N LEU A 34 -15.64 -7.40 11.23
CA LEU A 34 -16.27 -6.10 11.49
C LEU A 34 -17.77 -6.08 11.20
N THR A 35 -18.25 -6.95 10.31
CA THR A 35 -19.69 -7.06 10.01
C THR A 35 -20.44 -7.76 11.14
N THR A 36 -19.87 -8.84 11.68
CA THR A 36 -20.43 -9.49 12.87
C THR A 36 -20.41 -8.54 14.08
N MET A 37 -19.33 -7.77 14.26
CA MET A 37 -19.28 -6.71 15.28
C MET A 37 -20.39 -5.67 15.09
N GLU A 38 -20.63 -5.21 13.85
CA GLU A 38 -21.72 -4.29 13.57
C GLU A 38 -23.07 -4.86 13.99
N GLU A 39 -23.41 -6.07 13.54
CA GLU A 39 -24.67 -6.74 13.89
C GLU A 39 -24.85 -6.79 15.42
N GLU A 40 -23.82 -7.20 16.14
CA GLU A 40 -23.83 -7.29 17.59
C GLU A 40 -24.02 -5.94 18.31
N LEU A 41 -23.41 -4.87 17.77
CA LEU A 41 -23.58 -3.50 18.28
C LEU A 41 -24.98 -2.96 18.03
N LEU A 42 -25.54 -3.24 16.85
CA LEU A 42 -26.87 -2.76 16.49
C LEU A 42 -27.97 -3.47 17.28
N ASP A 43 -27.80 -4.77 17.55
CA ASP A 43 -28.71 -5.54 18.40
C ASP A 43 -28.76 -4.95 19.82
N ARG A 44 -27.62 -4.50 20.36
CA ARG A 44 -27.55 -3.79 21.65
C ARG A 44 -28.32 -2.47 21.64
N LEU A 45 -28.31 -1.75 20.52
CA LEU A 45 -29.07 -0.51 20.36
C LEU A 45 -30.58 -0.71 20.27
N THR A 46 -31.07 -1.95 20.06
CA THR A 46 -32.51 -2.24 20.19
C THR A 46 -33.01 -2.10 21.63
N PHE A 47 -32.08 -2.10 22.61
CA PHE A 47 -32.34 -1.87 24.02
C PHE A 47 -33.52 -2.68 24.58
N LYS A 48 -33.52 -4.00 24.26
CA LYS A 48 -34.57 -4.94 24.67
C LYS A 48 -35.99 -4.51 24.23
N GLY A 49 -36.09 -3.82 23.10
CA GLY A 49 -37.35 -3.36 22.52
C GLY A 49 -37.88 -2.04 23.08
N ARG A 50 -37.10 -1.32 23.89
CA ARG A 50 -37.47 0.01 24.42
C ARG A 50 -36.67 1.11 23.73
N GLU A 51 -37.21 2.32 23.69
CA GLU A 51 -36.47 3.47 23.15
C GLU A 51 -35.36 3.89 24.12
N LEU A 52 -34.16 4.14 23.59
CA LEU A 52 -33.02 4.59 24.39
C LEU A 52 -33.28 5.97 25.02
N SER A 53 -34.18 6.77 24.44
CA SER A 53 -34.61 8.06 24.99
C SER A 53 -35.37 7.92 26.32
N GLU A 54 -35.92 6.74 26.62
CA GLU A 54 -36.59 6.41 27.87
C GLU A 54 -35.63 5.84 28.93
N ALA A 55 -34.40 5.52 28.54
CA ALA A 55 -33.39 4.93 29.41
C ALA A 55 -32.81 5.97 30.38
N THR A 56 -32.43 5.55 31.58
CA THR A 56 -31.73 6.44 32.50
C THR A 56 -30.33 6.74 31.99
N ARG A 57 -29.73 7.83 32.50
CA ARG A 57 -28.32 8.16 32.20
C ARG A 57 -27.37 7.02 32.59
N ALA A 58 -27.70 6.27 33.65
CA ALA A 58 -26.92 5.11 34.09
C ALA A 58 -27.05 3.93 33.11
N ASP A 59 -28.26 3.65 32.62
CA ASP A 59 -28.51 2.60 31.63
C ASP A 59 -27.74 2.85 30.33
N VAL A 60 -27.78 4.09 29.83
CA VAL A 60 -27.04 4.50 28.63
C VAL A 60 -25.53 4.36 28.83
N ALA A 61 -25.02 4.75 30.01
CA ALA A 61 -23.60 4.63 30.32
C ALA A 61 -23.15 3.16 30.38
N ALA A 62 -23.98 2.27 30.95
CA ALA A 62 -23.72 0.84 30.99
C ALA A 62 -23.71 0.23 29.58
N LEU A 63 -24.71 0.54 28.75
CA LEU A 63 -24.78 0.11 27.36
C LEU A 63 -23.56 0.54 26.55
N LEU A 64 -23.15 1.81 26.66
CA LEU A 64 -21.98 2.31 25.95
C LEU A 64 -20.70 1.59 26.38
N LYS A 65 -20.56 1.28 27.67
CA LYS A 65 -19.42 0.51 28.19
C LYS A 65 -19.40 -0.92 27.66
N GLU A 66 -20.57 -1.57 27.58
CA GLU A 66 -20.71 -2.89 26.96
C GLU A 66 -20.31 -2.85 25.48
N CYS A 67 -20.82 -1.89 24.71
CA CYS A 67 -20.46 -1.71 23.30
C CYS A 67 -18.98 -1.43 23.11
N GLN A 68 -18.34 -0.66 24.00
CA GLN A 68 -16.89 -0.43 23.97
C GLN A 68 -16.10 -1.73 24.20
N THR A 69 -16.58 -2.58 25.11
CA THR A 69 -15.98 -3.90 25.37
C THR A 69 -16.08 -4.79 24.14
N VAL A 70 -17.27 -4.87 23.53
CA VAL A 70 -17.49 -5.57 22.25
C VAL A 70 -16.52 -5.08 21.18
N ILE A 71 -16.43 -3.77 20.96
CA ILE A 71 -15.50 -3.21 19.96
C ILE A 71 -14.06 -3.62 20.28
N GLY A 72 -13.65 -3.58 21.55
CA GLY A 72 -12.34 -4.04 22.00
C GLY A 72 -12.05 -5.49 21.60
N ASP A 73 -12.93 -6.41 21.98
CA ASP A 73 -12.78 -7.85 21.74
C ASP A 73 -12.67 -8.17 20.24
N TYR A 74 -13.52 -7.53 19.41
CA TYR A 74 -13.46 -7.72 17.96
C TYR A 74 -12.18 -7.12 17.34
N TYR A 75 -11.66 -6.00 17.86
CA TYR A 75 -10.39 -5.46 17.36
C TYR A 75 -9.18 -6.29 17.79
N ASP A 76 -9.22 -6.96 18.93
CA ASP A 76 -8.20 -7.93 19.34
C ASP A 76 -8.21 -9.15 18.41
N HIS A 77 -9.41 -9.62 18.02
CA HIS A 77 -9.56 -10.66 17.00
C HIS A 77 -9.07 -10.21 15.61
N VAL A 78 -9.43 -9.01 15.16
CA VAL A 78 -8.93 -8.44 13.89
C VAL A 78 -7.39 -8.36 13.89
N THR A 79 -6.79 -7.92 15.00
CA THR A 79 -5.34 -7.80 15.12
C THR A 79 -4.68 -9.16 14.98
N SER A 80 -5.20 -10.17 15.69
CA SER A 80 -4.69 -11.54 15.64
C SER A 80 -4.85 -12.16 14.24
N SER A 81 -6.05 -12.09 13.66
CA SER A 81 -6.32 -12.60 12.32
C SER A 81 -5.45 -11.93 11.25
N SER A 82 -5.19 -10.62 11.37
CA SER A 82 -4.33 -9.90 10.42
C SER A 82 -2.87 -10.32 10.53
N LEU A 83 -2.37 -10.61 11.74
CA LEU A 83 -1.01 -11.10 11.94
C LEU A 83 -0.84 -12.53 11.41
N ASP A 84 -1.82 -13.39 11.66
CA ASP A 84 -1.82 -14.77 11.17
C ASP A 84 -1.86 -14.82 9.65
N GLY A 85 -2.69 -13.98 9.02
CA GLY A 85 -2.75 -13.84 7.56
C GLY A 85 -1.40 -13.46 6.94
N LEU A 86 -0.62 -12.58 7.59
CA LEU A 86 0.70 -12.18 7.10
C LEU A 86 1.79 -13.24 7.33
N SER A 87 1.51 -14.29 8.10
CA SER A 87 2.46 -15.37 8.36
C SER A 87 2.87 -16.07 7.06
N GLY A 88 4.16 -16.29 6.88
CA GLY A 88 4.71 -16.92 5.68
C GLY A 88 4.71 -16.06 4.41
N LEU A 89 3.99 -14.93 4.36
CA LEU A 89 3.94 -14.04 3.20
C LEU A 89 5.34 -13.59 2.77
N GLY A 90 6.18 -13.18 3.74
CA GLY A 90 7.54 -12.76 3.44
C GLY A 90 8.38 -13.86 2.79
N GLN A 91 8.20 -15.12 3.20
CA GLN A 91 8.91 -16.25 2.61
C GLN A 91 8.44 -16.54 1.19
N VAL A 92 7.14 -16.50 0.94
CA VAL A 92 6.56 -16.65 -0.40
C VAL A 92 7.10 -15.57 -1.33
N GLU A 93 7.09 -14.32 -0.88
CA GLU A 93 7.57 -13.19 -1.70
C GLU A 93 9.07 -13.26 -1.97
N ALA A 94 9.88 -13.63 -0.98
CA ALA A 94 11.32 -13.80 -1.16
C ALA A 94 11.65 -14.92 -2.16
N LYS A 95 10.93 -16.05 -2.10
CA LYS A 95 11.09 -17.16 -3.06
C LYS A 95 10.70 -16.75 -4.46
N ALA A 96 9.56 -16.05 -4.63
CA ALA A 96 9.13 -15.55 -5.94
C ALA A 96 10.16 -14.56 -6.52
N THR A 97 10.71 -13.69 -5.66
CA THR A 97 11.73 -12.70 -6.03
C THR A 97 13.04 -13.37 -6.44
N ALA A 98 13.53 -14.32 -5.65
CA ALA A 98 14.71 -15.10 -5.97
C ALA A 98 14.53 -15.88 -7.28
N GLY A 99 13.40 -16.56 -7.47
CA GLY A 99 13.09 -17.28 -8.70
C GLY A 99 13.04 -16.36 -9.93
N ALA A 100 12.52 -15.14 -9.79
CA ALA A 100 12.54 -14.14 -10.86
C ALA A 100 13.98 -13.74 -11.24
N ILE A 101 14.85 -13.53 -10.25
CA ILE A 101 16.28 -13.22 -10.46
C ILE A 101 16.98 -14.41 -11.12
N GLU A 102 16.85 -15.62 -10.57
CA GLU A 102 17.46 -16.84 -11.10
C GLU A 102 17.08 -17.08 -12.56
N ALA A 103 15.78 -16.96 -12.90
CA ALA A 103 15.29 -17.13 -14.25
C ALA A 103 15.84 -16.06 -15.22
N ALA A 104 15.94 -14.81 -14.79
CA ALA A 104 16.48 -13.72 -15.62
C ALA A 104 17.97 -13.87 -15.93
N PHE A 105 18.71 -14.54 -15.03
CA PHE A 105 20.11 -14.92 -15.23
C PHE A 105 20.27 -16.30 -15.87
N ALA A 106 19.20 -16.87 -16.43
CA ALA A 106 19.19 -18.19 -17.09
C ALA A 106 19.77 -19.31 -16.21
N ALA A 107 19.47 -19.29 -14.91
CA ALA A 107 19.96 -20.23 -13.91
C ALA A 107 21.50 -20.31 -13.77
N GLN A 108 22.23 -19.29 -14.22
CA GLN A 108 23.68 -19.19 -14.03
C GLN A 108 24.07 -18.74 -12.62
N ILE A 109 23.10 -18.29 -11.82
CA ILE A 109 23.28 -17.87 -10.44
C ILE A 109 22.25 -18.56 -9.56
N THR A 110 22.58 -18.73 -8.28
CA THR A 110 21.64 -19.22 -7.26
C THR A 110 21.42 -18.13 -6.23
N PRO A 111 20.29 -17.41 -6.29
CA PRO A 111 20.08 -16.29 -5.39
C PRO A 111 19.96 -16.72 -3.92
N ALA A 112 20.64 -16.01 -3.04
CA ALA A 112 20.55 -16.21 -1.60
C ALA A 112 19.18 -15.74 -1.07
N LEU A 113 18.56 -16.55 -0.22
CA LEU A 113 17.29 -16.23 0.44
C LEU A 113 17.52 -15.63 1.85
N PRO A 114 16.58 -14.80 2.34
CA PRO A 114 16.51 -14.45 3.75
C PRO A 114 16.34 -15.70 4.63
N THR A 115 16.82 -15.62 5.87
CA THR A 115 16.72 -16.74 6.83
C THR A 115 15.31 -16.88 7.38
N GLU A 116 14.96 -18.05 7.90
CA GLU A 116 13.69 -18.23 8.63
C GLU A 116 13.56 -17.29 9.84
N GLY A 117 14.67 -17.01 10.52
CA GLY A 117 14.71 -16.06 11.63
C GLY A 117 14.31 -14.64 11.18
N TYR A 118 14.73 -14.23 9.98
CA TYR A 118 14.31 -12.96 9.38
C TYR A 118 12.79 -12.93 9.17
N PHE A 119 12.20 -13.95 8.55
CA PHE A 119 10.75 -13.96 8.27
C PHE A 119 9.89 -13.93 9.55
N ARG A 120 10.31 -14.64 10.60
CA ARG A 120 9.62 -14.58 11.90
C ARG A 120 9.67 -13.18 12.52
N ALA A 121 10.80 -12.49 12.39
CA ALA A 121 10.96 -11.12 12.89
C ALA A 121 10.22 -10.09 12.02
N LEU A 122 10.11 -10.35 10.72
CA LEU A 122 9.59 -9.40 9.73
C LEU A 122 8.17 -8.93 10.07
N VAL A 123 7.22 -9.85 10.23
CA VAL A 123 5.80 -9.50 10.48
C VAL A 123 5.64 -8.67 11.75
N LYS A 124 6.44 -8.97 12.79
CA LYS A 124 6.39 -8.27 14.08
C LYS A 124 7.04 -6.88 14.05
N ASN A 125 8.15 -6.75 13.32
CA ASN A 125 9.00 -5.55 13.36
C ASN A 125 8.71 -4.56 12.22
N THR A 126 7.90 -4.96 11.23
CA THR A 126 7.57 -4.10 10.10
C THR A 126 6.75 -2.90 10.57
N LEU A 127 7.21 -1.70 10.22
CA LEU A 127 6.47 -0.46 10.43
C LEU A 127 5.59 -0.19 9.21
N ILE A 128 4.29 -0.08 9.43
CA ILE A 128 3.31 0.32 8.42
C ILE A 128 3.18 1.83 8.49
N GLU A 129 3.59 2.55 7.44
CA GLU A 129 3.50 4.02 7.40
C GLU A 129 4.08 4.69 8.69
N GLY A 130 5.20 4.15 9.18
CA GLY A 130 5.95 4.69 10.31
C GLY A 130 5.54 4.19 11.70
N ALA A 131 4.53 3.32 11.82
CA ALA A 131 4.12 2.75 13.11
C ALA A 131 3.84 1.23 13.02
N PRO A 132 4.00 0.48 14.13
CA PRO A 132 3.60 -0.92 14.18
C PRO A 132 2.12 -1.13 13.83
N ALA A 133 1.78 -2.26 13.20
CA ALA A 133 0.39 -2.59 12.86
C ALA A 133 -0.54 -2.59 14.09
N ALA A 134 -0.06 -3.06 15.24
CA ALA A 134 -0.82 -3.07 16.50
C ALA A 134 -1.19 -1.65 16.97
N ASP A 135 -0.35 -0.65 16.71
CA ASP A 135 -0.64 0.74 17.08
C ASP A 135 -1.75 1.32 16.20
N TRP A 136 -1.74 0.99 14.91
CA TRP A 136 -2.83 1.36 14.00
C TRP A 136 -4.15 0.72 14.39
N TRP A 137 -4.15 -0.57 14.71
CA TRP A 137 -5.38 -1.27 15.15
C TRP A 137 -5.94 -0.68 16.45
N ARG A 138 -5.07 -0.41 17.43
CA ARG A 138 -5.46 0.27 18.67
C ARG A 138 -6.06 1.64 18.41
N GLY A 139 -5.46 2.43 17.50
CA GLY A 139 -5.99 3.74 17.10
C GLY A 139 -7.36 3.64 16.44
N GLN A 140 -7.55 2.67 15.54
CA GLN A 140 -8.85 2.44 14.88
C GLN A 140 -9.93 1.98 15.88
N ASN A 141 -9.59 1.10 16.82
CA ASN A 141 -10.47 0.68 17.91
C ASN A 141 -10.98 1.90 18.71
N GLN A 142 -10.05 2.72 19.22
CA GLN A 142 -10.38 3.93 20.01
C GLN A 142 -11.23 4.93 19.20
N ALA A 143 -10.91 5.10 17.91
CA ALA A 143 -11.67 5.98 17.03
C ALA A 143 -13.11 5.47 16.82
N LEU A 144 -13.30 4.16 16.64
CA LEU A 144 -14.63 3.58 16.50
C LEU A 144 -15.44 3.70 17.79
N GLN A 145 -14.85 3.33 18.94
CA GLN A 145 -15.50 3.48 20.25
C GLN A 145 -16.01 4.91 20.49
N SER A 146 -15.17 5.90 20.17
CA SER A 146 -15.49 7.32 20.31
C SER A 146 -16.62 7.74 19.37
N LYS A 147 -16.52 7.38 18.08
CA LYS A 147 -17.53 7.73 17.06
C LYS A 147 -18.87 7.07 17.33
N PHE A 148 -18.88 5.79 17.70
CA PHE A 148 -20.07 5.06 18.09
C PHE A 148 -20.75 5.72 19.30
N SER A 149 -19.98 5.98 20.36
CA SER A 149 -20.51 6.63 21.57
C SER A 149 -21.10 8.01 21.29
N ASN A 150 -20.45 8.78 20.42
CA ASN A 150 -20.93 10.10 20.02
C ASN A 150 -22.22 10.02 19.18
N ALA A 151 -22.32 9.06 18.26
CA ALA A 151 -23.52 8.85 17.45
C ALA A 151 -24.76 8.53 18.30
N VAL A 152 -24.58 7.71 19.35
CA VAL A 152 -25.64 7.37 20.31
C VAL A 152 -26.02 8.59 21.15
N ARG A 153 -25.04 9.29 21.74
CA ARG A 153 -25.28 10.48 22.56
C ARG A 153 -25.96 11.60 21.77
N GLN A 154 -25.56 11.80 20.52
CA GLN A 154 -26.18 12.76 19.62
C GLN A 154 -27.67 12.43 19.41
N GLY A 155 -28.00 11.16 19.19
CA GLY A 155 -29.38 10.75 19.00
C GLY A 155 -30.23 10.95 20.24
N LEU A 156 -29.68 10.61 21.41
CA LEU A 156 -30.34 10.87 22.70
C LEU A 156 -30.59 12.36 22.92
N ALA A 157 -29.60 13.22 22.66
CA ALA A 157 -29.74 14.67 22.80
C ALA A 157 -30.78 15.26 21.83
N ALA A 158 -30.97 14.62 20.68
CA ALA A 158 -31.96 15.00 19.68
C ALA A 158 -33.32 14.28 19.83
N SER A 159 -33.52 13.51 20.90
CA SER A 159 -34.71 12.68 21.13
C SER A 159 -35.07 11.79 19.94
N GLU A 160 -34.05 11.25 19.27
CA GLU A 160 -34.22 10.34 18.14
C GLU A 160 -34.65 8.95 18.58
N THR A 161 -35.39 8.25 17.71
CA THR A 161 -35.69 6.83 17.90
C THR A 161 -34.44 5.97 17.69
N ASN A 162 -34.42 4.79 18.29
CA ASN A 162 -33.35 3.80 18.12
C ASN A 162 -33.08 3.52 16.63
N ALA A 163 -34.13 3.45 15.81
CA ALA A 163 -34.01 3.24 14.37
C ALA A 163 -33.14 4.31 13.67
N LYS A 164 -33.29 5.59 14.06
CA LYS A 164 -32.47 6.69 13.52
C LYS A 164 -31.02 6.60 13.99
N ILE A 165 -30.79 6.23 15.25
CA ILE A 165 -29.45 6.03 15.82
C ILE A 165 -28.75 4.88 15.10
N ILE A 166 -29.43 3.74 14.96
CA ILE A 166 -28.96 2.56 14.21
C ILE A 166 -28.62 2.93 12.77
N GLN A 167 -29.49 3.69 12.10
CA GLN A 167 -29.24 4.13 10.72
C GLN A 167 -28.01 5.03 10.63
N ARG A 168 -27.80 5.95 11.57
CA ARG A 168 -26.58 6.78 11.65
C ARG A 168 -25.34 5.91 11.82
N VAL A 169 -25.38 4.93 12.72
CA VAL A 169 -24.24 4.02 12.93
C VAL A 169 -23.91 3.24 11.66
N ARG A 170 -24.94 2.66 11.01
CA ARG A 170 -24.79 1.92 9.73
C ARG A 170 -24.23 2.76 8.60
N ARG A 171 -24.68 4.02 8.46
CA ARG A 171 -24.35 4.87 7.32
C ARG A 171 -23.04 5.64 7.51
N ASP A 172 -22.77 6.12 8.72
CA ASP A 172 -21.74 7.12 8.96
C ASP A 172 -20.56 6.59 9.79
N VAL A 173 -20.80 5.61 10.68
CA VAL A 173 -19.78 5.10 11.62
C VAL A 173 -19.10 3.85 11.07
N MET A 174 -19.88 2.82 10.74
CA MET A 174 -19.32 1.52 10.35
C MET A 174 -18.59 1.51 9.00
N PRO A 175 -19.04 2.24 7.96
CA PRO A 175 -18.29 2.33 6.69
C PRO A 175 -16.91 2.94 6.87
N MET A 176 -16.76 3.89 7.80
CA MET A 176 -15.46 4.48 8.12
C MET A 176 -14.51 3.45 8.75
N ALA A 177 -14.99 2.69 9.73
CA ALA A 177 -14.20 1.62 10.35
C ALA A 177 -13.75 0.58 9.31
N ARG A 178 -14.67 0.13 8.44
CA ARG A 178 -14.36 -0.79 7.34
C ARG A 178 -13.32 -0.25 6.36
N ASN A 179 -13.45 1.01 5.94
CA ASN A 179 -12.52 1.63 5.00
C ASN A 179 -11.10 1.78 5.59
N HIS A 180 -11.00 2.13 6.87
CA HIS A 180 -9.72 2.20 7.57
C HIS A 180 -9.08 0.83 7.75
N ALA A 181 -9.85 -0.17 8.15
CA ALA A 181 -9.36 -1.55 8.28
C ALA A 181 -8.88 -2.11 6.94
N ALA A 182 -9.69 -1.94 5.88
CA ALA A 182 -9.34 -2.35 4.53
C ALA A 182 -8.03 -1.72 4.05
N SER A 183 -7.85 -0.41 4.31
CA SER A 183 -6.64 0.31 3.90
C SER A 183 -5.41 -0.18 4.65
N LEU A 184 -5.55 -0.46 5.95
CA LEU A 184 -4.46 -0.97 6.78
C LEU A 184 -4.05 -2.38 6.36
N VAL A 185 -5.00 -3.28 6.10
CA VAL A 185 -4.71 -4.65 5.63
C VAL A 185 -3.92 -4.62 4.32
N GLN A 186 -4.43 -3.89 3.33
CA GLN A 186 -3.77 -3.81 2.02
C GLN A 186 -2.34 -3.24 2.12
N THR A 187 -2.16 -2.20 2.94
CA THR A 187 -0.85 -1.58 3.15
C THR A 187 0.10 -2.50 3.93
N SER A 188 -0.43 -3.28 4.87
CA SER A 188 0.36 -4.25 5.64
C SER A 188 0.92 -5.36 4.75
N VAL A 189 0.08 -5.93 3.88
CA VAL A 189 0.49 -6.92 2.87
C VAL A 189 1.57 -6.35 1.95
N ALA A 190 1.36 -5.14 1.42
CA ALA A 190 2.31 -4.49 0.54
C ALA A 190 3.66 -4.22 1.22
N THR A 191 3.64 -3.83 2.50
CA THR A 191 4.84 -3.51 3.28
C THR A 191 5.65 -4.77 3.58
N VAL A 192 5.02 -5.83 4.10
CA VAL A 192 5.70 -7.11 4.38
C VAL A 192 6.33 -7.69 3.11
N ALA A 193 5.60 -7.65 1.99
CA ALA A 193 6.12 -8.09 0.71
C ALA A 193 7.28 -7.21 0.23
N GLY A 194 7.18 -5.89 0.36
CA GLY A 194 8.24 -4.94 0.02
C GLY A 194 9.54 -5.19 0.79
N GLU A 195 9.46 -5.33 2.11
CA GLU A 195 10.60 -5.60 2.98
C GLU A 195 11.23 -6.98 2.69
N ALA A 196 10.42 -8.00 2.36
CA ALA A 196 10.93 -9.30 1.94
C ALA A 196 11.69 -9.24 0.60
N ARG A 197 11.18 -8.48 -0.38
CA ARG A 197 11.89 -8.22 -1.64
C ARG A 197 13.21 -7.53 -1.38
N MET A 198 13.21 -6.47 -0.58
CA MET A 198 14.41 -5.67 -0.32
C MET A 198 15.49 -6.45 0.41
N GLU A 199 15.15 -7.30 1.38
CA GLU A 199 16.14 -8.19 2.00
C GLU A 199 16.65 -9.25 1.03
N THR A 200 15.80 -9.75 0.13
CA THR A 200 16.24 -10.64 -0.95
C THR A 200 17.23 -9.90 -1.85
N TYR A 201 16.96 -8.65 -2.23
CA TYR A 201 17.90 -7.87 -3.03
C TYR A 201 19.23 -7.63 -2.31
N ARG A 202 19.18 -7.27 -1.03
CA ARG A 202 20.37 -7.03 -0.20
C ARG A 202 21.26 -8.26 -0.06
N ARG A 203 20.69 -9.47 -0.09
CA ARG A 203 21.46 -10.73 -0.05
C ARG A 203 22.09 -11.13 -1.38
N ASN A 204 21.75 -10.42 -2.45
CA ASN A 204 22.19 -10.66 -3.81
C ASN A 204 22.79 -9.38 -4.42
N ASP A 205 23.52 -8.60 -3.62
CA ASP A 205 24.20 -7.35 -4.05
C ASP A 205 25.45 -7.59 -4.92
N ASP A 206 25.85 -8.86 -5.01
CA ASP A 206 26.81 -9.36 -6.00
C ASP A 206 26.26 -9.23 -7.43
N VAL A 207 24.95 -9.37 -7.64
CA VAL A 207 24.28 -9.21 -8.95
C VAL A 207 23.35 -8.00 -9.04
N ILE A 208 22.91 -7.44 -7.91
CA ILE A 208 22.06 -6.25 -7.85
C ILE A 208 22.93 -5.01 -7.60
N ASN A 209 22.73 -3.97 -8.42
CA ASN A 209 23.46 -2.72 -8.32
C ASN A 209 22.56 -1.50 -8.04
N GLY A 210 21.26 -1.71 -7.82
CA GLY A 210 20.36 -0.69 -7.31
C GLY A 210 18.89 -1.06 -7.43
N PHE A 211 18.04 -0.04 -7.45
CA PHE A 211 16.59 -0.18 -7.34
C PHE A 211 15.87 0.76 -8.30
N ARG A 212 14.67 0.37 -8.71
CA ARG A 212 13.77 1.18 -9.55
C ARG A 212 12.34 1.06 -9.04
N GLN A 213 11.62 2.17 -8.96
CA GLN A 213 10.18 2.10 -8.67
C GLN A 213 9.38 1.82 -9.95
N VAL A 214 8.53 0.81 -9.89
CA VAL A 214 7.55 0.44 -10.91
C VAL A 214 6.17 0.81 -10.39
N SER A 215 5.59 1.87 -10.95
CA SER A 215 4.26 2.36 -10.56
C SER A 215 3.17 1.75 -11.42
N THR A 216 2.01 1.48 -10.82
CA THR A 216 0.80 1.13 -11.58
C THR A 216 0.47 2.26 -12.55
N LEU A 217 0.01 1.95 -13.77
CA LEU A 217 -0.33 2.94 -14.79
C LEU A 217 -1.86 3.02 -14.97
N ASP A 218 -2.54 3.69 -14.04
CA ASP A 218 -4.00 3.89 -14.09
C ASP A 218 -4.45 5.21 -13.44
N SER A 219 -5.75 5.51 -13.50
CA SER A 219 -6.35 6.74 -12.93
C SER A 219 -6.31 6.79 -11.39
N HIS A 220 -6.05 5.67 -10.72
CA HIS A 220 -5.94 5.60 -9.27
C HIS A 220 -4.49 5.76 -8.77
N THR A 221 -3.55 6.06 -9.67
CA THR A 221 -2.16 6.29 -9.31
C THR A 221 -1.98 7.69 -8.74
N THR A 222 -1.49 7.78 -7.50
CA THR A 222 -1.35 9.08 -6.82
C THR A 222 -0.22 9.93 -7.41
N LEU A 223 -0.27 11.25 -7.20
CA LEU A 223 0.81 12.17 -7.60
C LEU A 223 2.19 11.71 -7.11
N VAL A 224 2.25 11.14 -5.89
CA VAL A 224 3.50 10.61 -5.33
C VAL A 224 3.98 9.44 -6.18
N CYS A 225 3.15 8.43 -6.44
CA CYS A 225 3.57 7.28 -7.26
C CYS A 225 3.87 7.67 -8.71
N THR A 226 3.16 8.64 -9.27
CA THR A 226 3.44 9.22 -10.59
C THR A 226 4.83 9.85 -10.64
N ALA A 227 5.17 10.70 -9.66
CA ALA A 227 6.46 11.39 -9.59
C ALA A 227 7.65 10.43 -9.40
N TYR A 228 7.43 9.35 -8.64
CA TYR A 228 8.43 8.32 -8.40
C TYR A 228 8.53 7.26 -9.50
N SER A 229 7.59 7.22 -10.45
CA SER A 229 7.55 6.18 -11.48
C SER A 229 8.83 6.19 -12.31
N GLY A 230 9.52 5.04 -12.38
CA GLY A 230 10.75 4.86 -13.13
C GLY A 230 12.00 5.52 -12.53
N LYS A 231 11.88 6.12 -11.34
CA LYS A 231 13.00 6.68 -10.59
C LYS A 231 13.88 5.56 -10.04
N GLU A 232 15.16 5.85 -9.91
CA GLU A 232 16.19 4.85 -9.63
C GLU A 232 17.11 5.28 -8.50
N TRP A 233 17.58 4.30 -7.74
CA TRP A 233 18.55 4.49 -6.66
C TRP A 233 19.68 3.47 -6.81
N ASP A 234 20.86 3.77 -6.27
CA ASP A 234 21.95 2.80 -6.12
C ASP A 234 21.77 1.90 -4.88
N ASN A 235 22.74 1.02 -4.62
CA ASN A 235 22.71 0.11 -3.48
C ASN A 235 22.76 0.85 -2.13
N GLU A 236 23.40 2.02 -2.11
CA GLU A 236 23.44 2.97 -0.99
C GLU A 236 22.15 3.79 -0.86
N ARG A 237 21.14 3.49 -1.68
CA ARG A 237 19.82 4.14 -1.73
C ARG A 237 19.90 5.63 -2.08
N GLN A 238 20.98 6.06 -2.71
CA GLN A 238 21.14 7.41 -3.22
C GLN A 238 20.45 7.55 -4.58
N PRO A 239 19.77 8.68 -4.84
CA PRO A 239 19.04 8.87 -6.07
C PRO A 239 19.96 9.00 -7.29
N VAL A 240 19.61 8.34 -8.38
CA VAL A 240 20.36 8.39 -9.64
C VAL A 240 19.70 9.40 -10.57
N GLY A 241 20.32 10.57 -10.73
CA GLY A 241 19.84 11.61 -11.66
C GLY A 241 18.56 12.34 -11.22
N HIS A 242 18.23 12.31 -9.92
CA HIS A 242 17.13 13.08 -9.33
C HIS A 242 17.37 13.37 -7.84
N SER A 243 16.43 14.03 -7.16
CA SER A 243 16.54 14.40 -5.74
C SER A 243 15.53 13.70 -4.82
N LEU A 244 14.71 12.78 -5.36
CA LEU A 244 13.70 12.07 -4.57
C LEU A 244 14.32 10.98 -3.66
N PRO A 245 14.02 10.94 -2.36
CA PRO A 245 14.61 9.98 -1.41
C PRO A 245 14.08 8.56 -1.62
N PHE A 246 14.93 7.56 -1.40
CA PHE A 246 14.50 6.15 -1.52
C PHE A 246 13.43 5.79 -0.49
N VAL A 247 13.63 6.15 0.78
CA VAL A 247 12.67 5.89 1.87
C VAL A 247 11.38 6.65 1.59
N SER A 248 10.24 6.00 1.83
CA SER A 248 8.94 6.66 1.70
C SER A 248 8.86 7.86 2.64
N PRO A 249 8.25 8.99 2.21
CA PRO A 249 7.95 10.13 3.11
C PRO A 249 7.13 9.72 4.35
N LYS A 250 6.50 8.55 4.28
CA LYS A 250 5.69 7.94 5.35
C LYS A 250 6.41 6.83 6.11
N GLY A 251 7.72 6.67 5.93
CA GLY A 251 8.55 5.80 6.78
C GLY A 251 8.68 4.33 6.35
N SER A 252 8.19 3.93 5.17
CA SER A 252 8.54 2.62 4.59
C SER A 252 10.01 2.61 4.18
N ALA A 253 10.82 1.76 4.84
CA ALA A 253 12.24 1.61 4.59
C ALA A 253 12.53 0.87 3.27
N ALA A 254 11.58 0.04 2.81
CA ALA A 254 11.62 -0.60 1.50
C ALA A 254 11.29 0.33 0.31
N GLY A 255 10.98 1.60 0.56
CA GLY A 255 10.66 2.60 -0.48
C GLY A 255 9.24 2.52 -1.03
N CYS A 256 8.67 1.31 -1.16
CA CYS A 256 7.23 1.09 -1.35
C CYS A 256 6.68 0.15 -0.26
N PRO A 257 5.43 0.31 0.20
CA PRO A 257 4.44 1.30 -0.24
C PRO A 257 4.80 2.74 0.14
N ARG A 258 4.42 3.71 -0.71
CA ARG A 258 4.65 5.16 -0.48
C ARG A 258 3.55 5.84 0.33
N HIS A 259 2.39 5.19 0.40
CA HIS A 259 1.17 5.67 1.05
C HIS A 259 0.24 4.48 1.29
N PHE A 260 -0.79 4.67 2.13
CA PHE A 260 -1.89 3.71 2.25
C PHE A 260 -2.50 3.34 0.88
N ASN A 261 -2.76 2.05 0.67
CA ASN A 261 -3.28 1.48 -0.59
C ASN A 261 -2.37 1.66 -1.82
N CYS A 262 -1.07 1.91 -1.64
CA CYS A 262 -0.12 1.93 -2.75
C CYS A 262 -0.07 0.55 -3.45
N ARG A 263 -0.11 0.58 -4.79
CA ARG A 263 -0.05 -0.61 -5.68
C ARG A 263 1.23 -0.64 -6.53
N SER A 264 2.20 0.21 -6.16
CA SER A 264 3.52 0.26 -6.79
C SER A 264 4.48 -0.65 -6.05
N LEU A 265 5.56 -1.06 -6.73
CA LEU A 265 6.62 -1.89 -6.14
C LEU A 265 8.00 -1.34 -6.47
N ILE A 266 8.99 -1.78 -5.70
CA ILE A 266 10.40 -1.60 -6.03
C ILE A 266 10.89 -2.88 -6.70
N ALA A 267 11.49 -2.72 -7.89
CA ALA A 267 12.18 -3.77 -8.62
C ALA A 267 13.70 -3.55 -8.53
N PRO A 268 14.53 -4.60 -8.66
CA PRO A 268 15.97 -4.45 -8.63
C PRO A 268 16.48 -3.93 -9.98
N ARG A 269 17.61 -3.23 -9.94
CA ARG A 269 18.49 -3.00 -11.09
C ARG A 269 19.67 -3.95 -10.97
N THR A 270 20.00 -4.63 -12.05
CA THR A 270 21.00 -5.70 -12.06
C THR A 270 22.27 -5.28 -12.79
N LYS A 271 23.37 -5.94 -12.45
CA LYS A 271 24.59 -5.94 -13.26
C LYS A 271 24.35 -6.79 -14.52
N THR A 272 24.89 -6.33 -15.63
CA THR A 272 24.97 -7.08 -16.89
C THR A 272 25.93 -8.25 -16.78
N PHE A 273 25.82 -9.26 -17.66
CA PHE A 273 26.80 -10.37 -17.69
C PHE A 273 28.22 -9.86 -17.92
N LYS A 274 28.37 -8.83 -18.76
CA LYS A 274 29.66 -8.15 -18.96
C LYS A 274 30.22 -7.55 -17.67
N GLU A 275 29.40 -6.87 -16.87
CA GLU A 275 29.82 -6.31 -15.58
C GLU A 275 30.15 -7.38 -14.54
N LEU A 276 29.58 -8.58 -14.69
CA LEU A 276 29.91 -9.77 -13.90
C LEU A 276 31.14 -10.52 -14.42
N GLY A 277 31.76 -10.08 -15.53
CA GLY A 277 32.91 -10.75 -16.13
C GLY A 277 32.56 -12.07 -16.83
N LEU A 278 31.29 -12.30 -17.17
CA LEU A 278 30.81 -13.48 -17.87
C LEU A 278 30.81 -13.22 -19.38
N ASP A 279 31.54 -14.04 -20.13
CA ASP A 279 31.60 -13.98 -21.60
C ASP A 279 30.43 -14.77 -22.23
N VAL A 280 29.21 -14.30 -21.95
CA VAL A 280 27.97 -14.86 -22.51
C VAL A 280 27.13 -13.73 -23.11
N PRO A 281 26.37 -13.98 -24.19
CA PRO A 281 25.47 -12.98 -24.73
C PRO A 281 24.46 -12.52 -23.68
N GLU A 282 24.23 -11.21 -23.61
CA GLU A 282 23.20 -10.65 -22.74
C GLU A 282 21.85 -11.32 -22.97
N PHE A 283 21.15 -11.62 -21.87
CA PHE A 283 19.85 -12.28 -21.90
C PHE A 283 18.93 -11.51 -22.85
N ARG A 284 18.40 -12.17 -23.89
CA ARG A 284 17.35 -11.60 -24.73
C ARG A 284 16.04 -12.24 -24.31
N ALA A 285 15.17 -11.47 -23.67
CA ALA A 285 13.81 -11.91 -23.38
C ALA A 285 13.18 -12.42 -24.69
N SER A 286 12.90 -13.73 -24.76
CA SER A 286 12.22 -14.32 -25.90
C SER A 286 10.85 -13.70 -26.03
N THR A 287 10.52 -13.18 -27.21
CA THR A 287 9.19 -12.65 -27.57
C THR A 287 8.05 -13.66 -27.34
N LYS A 288 8.35 -14.93 -27.04
CA LYS A 288 7.37 -16.00 -26.81
C LYS A 288 6.85 -16.13 -25.37
N ALA A 289 7.45 -15.48 -24.37
CA ALA A 289 6.87 -15.45 -23.01
C ALA A 289 5.69 -14.46 -22.88
N ALA A 290 5.45 -13.64 -23.91
CA ALA A 290 4.36 -12.68 -23.97
C ALA A 290 3.14 -13.25 -24.73
N SER A 291 2.46 -14.24 -24.15
CA SER A 291 1.14 -14.69 -24.63
C SER A 291 0.03 -13.63 -24.44
N GLY A 292 0.37 -12.43 -23.96
CA GLY A 292 -0.49 -11.22 -23.93
C GLY A 292 0.02 -10.05 -24.78
N GLY A 293 0.94 -10.29 -25.73
CA GLY A 293 1.64 -9.23 -26.44
C GLY A 293 2.63 -8.47 -25.55
N PRO A 294 3.59 -7.73 -26.11
CA PRO A 294 4.48 -6.91 -25.31
C PRO A 294 3.66 -5.80 -24.66
N VAL A 295 3.25 -5.99 -23.41
CA VAL A 295 2.88 -4.87 -22.54
C VAL A 295 4.09 -3.96 -22.58
N ALA A 296 3.94 -2.77 -23.15
CA ALA A 296 5.03 -1.87 -23.47
C ALA A 296 5.86 -1.54 -22.22
N SER A 297 6.89 -2.35 -21.94
CA SER A 297 7.83 -2.24 -20.83
C SER A 297 8.71 -0.98 -20.91
N LYS A 298 8.57 -0.21 -22.00
CA LYS A 298 9.17 1.11 -22.21
C LYS A 298 8.25 2.28 -21.89
N LEU A 299 6.96 2.05 -21.60
CA LEU A 299 6.02 3.15 -21.39
C LEU A 299 6.36 3.89 -20.07
N THR A 300 7.00 5.03 -20.20
CA THR A 300 7.22 5.94 -19.06
C THR A 300 5.88 6.54 -18.63
N PHE A 301 5.80 7.06 -17.40
CA PHE A 301 4.56 7.71 -16.95
C PHE A 301 4.24 8.97 -17.78
N ASP A 302 5.27 9.70 -18.20
CA ASP A 302 5.16 10.82 -19.16
C ASP A 302 4.55 10.36 -20.50
N GLU A 303 5.04 9.25 -21.07
CA GLU A 303 4.47 8.68 -22.29
C GLU A 303 3.05 8.17 -22.09
N PHE A 304 2.76 7.58 -20.93
CA PHE A 304 1.41 7.12 -20.57
C PHE A 304 0.43 8.30 -20.54
N LEU A 305 0.77 9.38 -19.83
CA LEU A 305 -0.06 10.59 -19.76
C LEU A 305 -0.24 11.23 -21.14
N THR A 306 0.84 11.31 -21.93
CA THR A 306 0.79 11.85 -23.29
C THR A 306 -0.16 11.05 -24.17
N ARG A 307 -0.11 9.71 -24.12
CA ARG A 307 -1.00 8.83 -24.89
C ARG A 307 -2.46 8.88 -24.46
N LYS A 308 -2.73 9.08 -23.16
CA LYS A 308 -4.09 9.20 -22.62
C LYS A 308 -4.73 10.56 -22.92
N GLY A 309 -3.92 11.58 -23.20
CA GLY A 309 -4.35 12.89 -23.64
C GLY A 309 -4.75 13.86 -22.52
N PRO A 310 -5.11 15.11 -22.87
CA PRO A 310 -5.26 16.21 -21.92
C PRO A 310 -6.28 15.97 -20.81
N ALA A 311 -7.46 15.41 -21.15
CA ALA A 311 -8.53 15.15 -20.18
C ALA A 311 -8.07 14.24 -19.03
N PHE A 312 -7.35 13.17 -19.36
CA PHE A 312 -6.81 12.25 -18.36
C PHE A 312 -5.71 12.90 -17.51
N SER A 313 -4.81 13.66 -18.13
CA SER A 313 -3.77 14.38 -17.38
C SER A 313 -4.35 15.46 -16.45
N ASP A 314 -5.44 16.12 -16.83
CA ASP A 314 -6.15 17.10 -16.00
C ASP A 314 -6.88 16.44 -14.83
N GLU A 315 -7.47 15.26 -15.05
CA GLU A 315 -8.08 14.44 -13.99
C GLU A 315 -7.03 14.00 -12.96
N LEU A 316 -5.88 13.50 -13.43
CA LEU A 316 -4.85 12.94 -12.57
C LEU A 316 -4.01 14.01 -11.84
N LEU A 317 -3.55 15.03 -12.55
CA LEU A 317 -2.63 16.04 -12.01
C LEU A 317 -3.35 17.27 -11.43
N GLY A 318 -4.61 17.47 -11.84
CA GLY A 318 -5.30 18.74 -11.74
C GLY A 318 -4.87 19.72 -12.84
N LYS A 319 -5.83 20.46 -13.39
CA LYS A 319 -5.65 21.35 -14.57
C LYS A 319 -4.37 22.20 -14.54
N GLY A 320 -4.12 22.89 -13.42
CA GLY A 320 -2.96 23.79 -13.33
C GLY A 320 -1.61 23.07 -13.37
N ARG A 321 -1.47 21.92 -12.69
CA ARG A 321 -0.22 21.14 -12.73
C ARG A 321 -0.04 20.45 -14.08
N ALA A 322 -1.13 19.95 -14.65
CA ALA A 322 -1.13 19.33 -15.96
C ALA A 322 -0.71 20.33 -17.05
N GLU A 323 -1.13 21.59 -16.95
CA GLU A 323 -0.71 22.67 -17.84
C GLU A 323 0.81 22.94 -17.74
N LEU A 324 1.34 23.10 -16.52
CA LEU A 324 2.78 23.29 -16.30
C LEU A 324 3.59 22.12 -16.85
N TRP A 325 3.13 20.89 -16.65
CA TRP A 325 3.78 19.68 -17.15
C TRP A 325 3.74 19.61 -18.68
N ARG A 326 2.58 19.84 -19.32
CA ARG A 326 2.45 19.83 -20.78
C ARG A 326 3.28 20.92 -21.46
N LYS A 327 3.47 22.06 -20.81
CA LYS A 327 4.36 23.14 -21.28
C LYS A 327 5.85 22.83 -21.11
N GLY A 328 6.20 21.75 -20.40
CA GLY A 328 7.57 21.40 -20.05
C GLY A 328 8.16 22.28 -18.94
N THR A 329 7.36 23.14 -18.30
CA THR A 329 7.78 24.01 -17.19
C THR A 329 8.18 23.19 -15.96
N ILE A 330 7.51 22.05 -15.75
CA ILE A 330 7.86 21.09 -14.69
C ILE A 330 7.91 19.67 -15.26
N SER A 331 8.76 18.84 -14.67
CA SER A 331 8.75 17.38 -14.79
C SER A 331 7.86 16.75 -13.71
N LEU A 332 7.45 15.49 -13.89
CA LEU A 332 6.65 14.78 -12.89
C LEU A 332 7.36 14.67 -11.52
N SER A 333 8.69 14.57 -11.48
CA SER A 333 9.44 14.57 -10.20
C SER A 333 9.36 15.89 -9.44
N GLN A 334 9.19 17.00 -10.15
CA GLN A 334 9.08 18.34 -9.53
C GLN A 334 7.71 18.60 -8.91
N LEU A 335 6.75 17.67 -9.07
CA LEU A 335 5.50 17.68 -8.32
C LEU A 335 5.73 17.51 -6.80
N LEU A 336 6.90 17.02 -6.40
CA LEU A 336 7.29 16.81 -5.02
C LEU A 336 8.50 17.66 -4.65
N ASP A 337 8.66 17.96 -3.36
CA ASP A 337 9.91 18.51 -2.84
C ASP A 337 10.98 17.43 -2.57
N GLN A 338 12.14 17.85 -2.05
CA GLN A 338 13.27 16.96 -1.74
C GLN A 338 12.97 15.94 -0.63
N SER A 339 11.90 16.15 0.17
CA SER A 339 11.43 15.15 1.15
C SER A 339 10.42 14.18 0.55
N GLY A 340 10.04 14.36 -0.73
CA GLY A 340 8.98 13.60 -1.39
C GLY A 340 7.56 14.07 -1.03
N ARG A 341 7.40 15.24 -0.40
CA ARG A 341 6.10 15.84 -0.09
C ARG A 341 5.51 16.48 -1.35
N PRO A 342 4.22 16.25 -1.67
CA PRO A 342 3.55 16.94 -2.78
C PRO A 342 3.53 18.46 -2.62
N LEU A 343 3.83 19.17 -3.72
CA LEU A 343 3.75 20.62 -3.82
C LEU A 343 2.36 21.10 -4.27
N THR A 344 1.93 22.21 -3.71
CA THR A 344 0.75 22.96 -4.15
C THR A 344 1.00 23.62 -5.51
N LEU A 345 -0.06 23.96 -6.25
CA LEU A 345 0.08 24.71 -7.50
C LEU A 345 0.77 26.06 -7.28
N ALA A 346 0.48 26.73 -6.17
CA ALA A 346 1.11 28.00 -5.82
C ALA A 346 2.63 27.84 -5.59
N GLU A 347 3.05 26.81 -4.85
CA GLU A 347 4.47 26.50 -4.66
C GLU A 347 5.17 26.14 -5.98
N LEU A 348 4.51 25.44 -6.90
CA LEU A 348 5.07 25.12 -8.20
C LEU A 348 5.28 26.36 -9.07
N ARG A 349 4.27 27.23 -9.15
CA ARG A 349 4.37 28.50 -9.89
C ARG A 349 5.48 29.39 -9.35
N ALA A 350 5.52 29.59 -8.03
CA ALA A 350 6.56 30.40 -7.41
C ALA A 350 8.00 29.89 -7.63
N ARG A 351 8.18 28.61 -8.00
CA ARG A 351 9.49 28.00 -8.22
C ARG A 351 9.89 27.90 -9.69
N TYR A 352 8.92 27.81 -10.60
CA TYR A 352 9.17 27.40 -11.99
C TYR A 352 8.51 28.31 -13.04
N GLU A 353 7.65 29.26 -12.63
CA GLU A 353 7.17 30.37 -13.46
C GLU A 353 7.90 31.66 -13.08
#